data_AF-A0A8T3E4I4-F1
#
_entry.id   AF-A0A8T3E4I4-F1
#
_cell.length_a   1.000
_cell.length_b   1.000
_cell.length_c   1.000
_cell.angle_alpha   90.00
_cell.angle_beta   90.00
_cell.angle_gamma   90.00
#
_symmetry.space_group_name_H-M   'P 1'
#
loop_
_entity.id
_entity.type
_entity.pdbx_description
1 polymer ?
#
loop_
_entity_poly.entity_id
_entity_poly.type
_entity_poly.pdbx_seq_one_letter_code
_entity_poly.pdbx_strand_id
1 'polypeptide(L)'
;MEGEGNRPTWTRQIEFTLAGIGCAVGLGNVWRFPYLCYRSGGGAFLVPYLLMLVVLGIPLLYMELTLGQYLRRGPVHALAKACPLLKGVGLATVAISFIMCTYYNVIITWGLYYLFSSFQSPLPWENCNNTWNTHNCTTQPTTNNSFSSTASQEFFNYKVLERTDGIEKAGSMRWELCLLLLLAWILNYLCIFKGVKSTGKVVYFTALFPYVILVALLINNVQLPGALDGIRFFIIPEWEKLKSVEVWVNGAAQIFNSIGIGFGSLMAMSSYNAFNNNILKDTLAITIINSLTSILAGFVIFSAFGYMSHLQNVPVRDLAVDGPGLVFVVYPQAFVTMPVASLWAVLFFFMLLCLGLDSQFAMVEVMVTSVVDCFGGAILRYLKHKEFVVLAVCCIAFFLGIPNVMQVGIYVFQLMDHYTAIVSIMFLAFFEVVAVCWMYGVKRLSQNIEEMTGKKPNIFFVACWTVISPVIVLIILVFTIIQFKPARYESYVYPPWAQGIGWIIAMASIIWIPLGAIHTLWVLPGSFTERLHKSISPFALDKNSKSPYYLERNQGMHSDIAVVTIMPLPEKSPVQTNF
;
A
#
# COMPACT_ATOMS: atom_id res chain seq x y z
N MET A 1 -13.74 1.83 -35.14
CA MET A 1 -12.27 1.87 -35.06
C MET A 1 -11.84 2.21 -33.63
N GLU A 2 -11.97 1.27 -32.68
CA GLU A 2 -11.44 1.40 -31.30
C GLU A 2 -10.54 0.19 -30.99
N GLY A 3 -9.71 -0.21 -31.95
CA GLY A 3 -8.69 -1.24 -31.78
C GLY A 3 -7.39 -0.59 -31.34
N GLU A 4 -6.82 -1.04 -30.23
CA GLU A 4 -5.41 -0.87 -29.84
C GLU A 4 -4.76 0.49 -30.20
N GLY A 5 -5.12 1.55 -29.49
CA GLY A 5 -4.54 2.87 -29.74
C GLY A 5 -4.67 3.83 -28.56
N ASN A 6 -3.65 3.88 -27.72
CA ASN A 6 -3.43 4.78 -26.56
C ASN A 6 -4.17 4.46 -25.26
N ARG A 7 -3.52 3.64 -24.42
CA ARG A 7 -3.68 3.68 -22.95
C ARG A 7 -3.49 5.14 -22.49
N PRO A 8 -4.34 5.67 -21.59
CA PRO A 8 -4.17 7.02 -21.08
C PRO A 8 -2.81 7.18 -20.42
N THR A 9 -2.25 8.38 -20.47
CA THR A 9 -0.98 8.70 -19.81
C THR A 9 -1.20 9.78 -18.76
N TRP A 10 -0.27 9.86 -17.80
CA TRP A 10 -0.17 11.00 -16.90
C TRP A 10 -0.05 12.31 -17.70
N THR A 11 -0.63 13.40 -17.18
CA THR A 11 -0.58 14.70 -17.89
C THR A 11 0.82 15.29 -17.79
N ARG A 12 1.45 15.11 -16.63
CA ARG A 12 2.85 15.49 -16.37
C ARG A 12 3.55 14.39 -15.61
N GLN A 13 4.86 14.22 -15.86
CA GLN A 13 5.63 13.17 -15.20
C GLN A 13 5.65 13.30 -13.67
N ILE A 14 5.68 14.53 -13.15
CA ILE A 14 5.63 14.78 -11.71
C ILE A 14 4.34 14.27 -11.05
N GLU A 15 3.23 14.16 -11.80
CA GLU A 15 1.98 13.59 -11.28
C GLU A 15 2.13 12.11 -10.96
N PHE A 16 2.88 11.36 -11.78
CA PHE A 16 3.24 9.97 -11.49
C PHE A 16 4.15 9.88 -10.27
N THR A 17 5.22 10.68 -10.21
CA THR A 17 6.16 10.64 -9.08
C THR A 17 5.45 11.00 -7.77
N LEU A 18 4.58 12.03 -7.77
CA LEU A 18 3.78 12.42 -6.60
C LEU A 18 2.74 11.37 -6.23
N ALA A 19 2.05 10.76 -7.20
CA ALA A 19 1.13 9.65 -6.93
C ALA A 19 1.86 8.43 -6.34
N GLY A 20 3.07 8.14 -6.81
CA GLY A 20 3.93 7.11 -6.25
C GLY A 20 4.39 7.43 -4.83
N ILE A 21 4.76 8.70 -4.56
CA ILE A 21 5.10 9.17 -3.21
C ILE A 21 3.89 9.06 -2.28
N GLY A 22 2.71 9.54 -2.68
CA GLY A 22 1.49 9.45 -1.88
C GLY A 22 1.05 7.99 -1.64
N CYS A 23 1.26 7.10 -2.61
CA CYS A 23 1.00 5.68 -2.41
C CYS A 23 1.94 5.05 -1.38
N ALA A 24 3.24 5.37 -1.43
CA ALA A 24 4.23 4.81 -0.51
C ALA A 24 4.17 5.47 0.88
N VAL A 25 3.89 6.77 0.94
CA VAL A 25 3.77 7.53 2.18
C VAL A 25 2.35 7.41 2.68
N GLY A 26 2.12 6.41 3.52
CA GLY A 26 0.81 6.14 4.12
C GLY A 26 0.83 6.25 5.64
N LEU A 27 -0.24 5.73 6.25
CA LEU A 27 -0.38 5.64 7.70
C LEU A 27 0.77 4.84 8.35
N GLY A 28 1.30 3.85 7.63
CA GLY A 28 2.46 3.04 8.02
C GLY A 28 3.69 3.86 8.45
N ASN A 29 3.93 5.01 7.80
CA ASN A 29 5.05 5.89 8.10
C ASN A 29 4.87 6.62 9.43
N VAL A 30 3.63 6.92 9.81
CA VAL A 30 3.30 7.70 11.02
C VAL A 30 3.17 6.81 12.25
N TRP A 31 2.64 5.59 12.11
CA TRP A 31 2.34 4.74 13.27
C TRP A 31 3.23 3.52 13.45
N ARG A 32 3.69 2.90 12.36
CA ARG A 32 4.30 1.57 12.37
C ARG A 32 5.80 1.73 12.38
N PHE A 33 6.34 2.62 11.56
CA PHE A 33 7.76 2.92 11.57
C PHE A 33 8.25 3.40 12.94
N PRO A 34 7.62 4.40 13.61
CA PRO A 34 8.09 4.86 14.91
C PRO A 34 7.95 3.77 15.99
N TYR A 35 6.86 2.99 15.94
CA TYR A 35 6.69 1.84 16.84
C TYR A 35 7.75 0.75 16.61
N LEU A 36 8.13 0.46 15.37
CA LEU A 36 9.19 -0.50 15.09
C LEU A 36 10.56 0.02 15.52
N CYS A 37 10.84 1.31 15.35
CA CYS A 37 12.04 1.93 15.91
C CYS A 37 12.03 1.80 17.44
N TYR A 38 10.89 2.09 18.07
CA TYR A 38 10.68 1.98 19.50
C TYR A 38 11.03 0.57 20.02
N ARG A 39 10.43 -0.47 19.43
CA ARG A 39 10.60 -1.86 19.86
C ARG A 39 11.95 -2.47 19.48
N SER A 40 12.59 -1.98 18.43
CA SER A 40 13.78 -2.58 17.82
C SER A 40 15.09 -1.88 18.16
N GLY A 41 15.13 -1.09 19.24
CA GLY A 41 16.37 -0.50 19.78
C GLY A 41 16.65 0.93 19.31
N GLY A 42 15.59 1.71 19.05
CA GLY A 42 15.69 3.13 18.69
C GLY A 42 16.50 3.32 17.42
N GLY A 43 17.58 4.11 17.53
CA GLY A 43 18.43 4.45 16.39
C GLY A 43 19.15 3.24 15.78
N ALA A 44 19.30 2.14 16.53
CA ALA A 44 19.91 0.92 16.01
C ALA A 44 19.08 0.35 14.86
N PHE A 45 17.74 0.44 14.92
CA PHE A 45 16.82 -0.04 13.88
C PHE A 45 16.99 0.67 12.54
N LEU A 46 17.54 1.90 12.52
CA LEU A 46 17.79 2.62 11.26
C LEU A 46 18.82 1.90 10.39
N VAL A 47 19.77 1.16 10.98
CA VAL A 47 20.77 0.38 10.23
C VAL A 47 20.14 -0.72 9.38
N PRO A 48 19.39 -1.70 9.93
CA PRO A 48 18.73 -2.72 9.14
C PRO A 48 17.67 -2.12 8.21
N TYR A 49 16.94 -1.08 8.65
CA TYR A 49 15.96 -0.41 7.80
C TYR A 49 16.58 0.21 6.54
N LEU A 50 17.64 1.02 6.68
CA LEU A 50 18.31 1.66 5.54
C LEU A 50 19.07 0.64 4.67
N LEU A 51 19.63 -0.41 5.26
CA LEU A 51 20.26 -1.48 4.47
C LEU A 51 19.20 -2.19 3.62
N MET A 52 18.07 -2.59 4.21
CA MET A 52 16.96 -3.22 3.49
C MET A 52 16.36 -2.30 2.43
N LEU A 53 16.31 -0.99 2.66
CA LEU A 53 15.93 -0.02 1.63
C LEU A 53 16.85 -0.11 0.41
N VAL A 54 18.17 -0.10 0.63
CA VAL A 54 19.17 -0.08 -0.47
C VAL A 54 19.23 -1.42 -1.21
N VAL A 55 19.16 -2.56 -0.51
CA VAL A 55 19.36 -3.89 -1.12
C VAL A 55 18.07 -4.59 -1.54
N LEU A 56 16.91 -4.20 -0.98
CA LEU A 56 15.59 -4.72 -1.35
C LEU A 56 14.66 -3.64 -1.89
N GLY A 57 14.42 -2.58 -1.12
CA GLY A 57 13.39 -1.58 -1.44
C GLY A 57 13.57 -0.94 -2.81
N ILE A 58 14.74 -0.31 -3.03
CA ILE A 58 15.05 0.37 -4.30
C ILE A 58 15.12 -0.62 -5.46
N PRO A 59 15.86 -1.75 -5.39
CA PRO A 59 15.93 -2.68 -6.51
C PRO A 59 14.58 -3.29 -6.87
N LEU A 60 13.80 -3.74 -5.88
CA LEU A 60 12.53 -4.43 -6.14
C LEU A 60 11.47 -3.46 -6.68
N LEU A 61 11.40 -2.24 -6.16
CA LEU A 61 10.53 -1.23 -6.75
C LEU A 61 10.96 -0.90 -8.19
N TYR A 62 12.27 -0.77 -8.44
CA TYR A 62 12.76 -0.49 -9.78
C TYR A 62 12.34 -1.59 -10.77
N MET A 63 12.34 -2.85 -10.31
CA MET A 63 11.90 -4.00 -11.09
C MET A 63 10.39 -3.98 -11.40
N GLU A 64 9.53 -3.71 -10.41
CA GLU A 64 8.08 -3.57 -10.61
C GLU A 64 7.73 -2.43 -11.58
N LEU A 65 8.31 -1.25 -11.37
CA LEU A 65 8.06 -0.08 -12.20
C LEU A 65 8.53 -0.29 -13.64
N THR A 66 9.66 -0.99 -13.82
CA THR A 66 10.18 -1.38 -15.14
C THR A 66 9.19 -2.30 -15.84
N LEU A 67 8.67 -3.32 -15.15
CA LEU A 67 7.74 -4.27 -15.74
C LEU A 67 6.41 -3.59 -16.13
N GLY A 68 5.90 -2.73 -15.25
CA GLY A 68 4.69 -1.94 -15.50
C GLY A 68 4.83 -1.02 -16.71
N GLN A 69 5.87 -0.19 -16.75
CA GLN A 69 6.11 0.75 -17.85
C GLN A 69 6.40 0.06 -19.18
N TYR A 70 7.20 -1.02 -19.17
CA TYR A 70 7.56 -1.73 -20.41
C TYR A 70 6.36 -2.44 -21.03
N LEU A 71 5.60 -3.19 -20.23
CA LEU A 71 4.47 -3.99 -20.74
C LEU A 71 3.18 -3.17 -20.92
N ARG A 72 3.07 -1.99 -20.30
CA ARG A 72 1.90 -1.09 -20.34
C ARG A 72 0.57 -1.82 -20.01
N ARG A 73 0.63 -2.74 -19.06
CA ARG A 73 -0.49 -3.56 -18.57
C ARG A 73 -0.48 -3.64 -17.05
N GLY A 74 -1.65 -3.90 -16.46
CA GLY A 74 -1.78 -4.19 -15.04
C GLY A 74 -1.09 -5.49 -14.60
N PRO A 75 -0.98 -5.74 -13.28
CA PRO A 75 -0.21 -6.83 -12.67
C PRO A 75 -0.49 -8.21 -13.29
N VAL A 76 -1.77 -8.55 -13.48
CA VAL A 76 -2.21 -9.86 -14.00
C VAL A 76 -1.61 -10.14 -15.37
N HIS A 77 -1.78 -9.21 -16.31
CA HIS A 77 -1.29 -9.38 -17.67
C HIS A 77 0.22 -9.19 -17.77
N ALA A 78 0.79 -8.29 -16.97
CA ALA A 78 2.23 -8.08 -16.92
C ALA A 78 2.96 -9.38 -16.53
N LEU A 79 2.54 -10.01 -15.43
CA LEU A 79 3.12 -11.27 -14.98
C LEU A 79 2.76 -12.45 -15.89
N ALA A 80 1.56 -12.49 -16.47
CA ALA A 80 1.21 -13.51 -17.46
C ALA A 80 2.07 -13.44 -18.72
N LYS A 81 2.46 -12.25 -19.17
CA LYS A 81 3.36 -12.06 -20.33
C LYS A 81 4.81 -12.33 -19.98
N ALA A 82 5.26 -11.94 -18.78
CA ALA A 82 6.62 -12.20 -18.31
C ALA A 82 6.86 -13.69 -18.04
N CYS A 83 5.99 -14.31 -17.24
CA CYS A 83 6.09 -15.72 -16.86
C CYS A 83 4.69 -16.35 -16.73
N PRO A 84 4.17 -16.97 -17.81
CA PRO A 84 2.85 -17.61 -17.82
C PRO A 84 2.60 -18.59 -16.67
N LEU A 85 3.63 -19.33 -16.21
CA LEU A 85 3.52 -20.26 -15.09
C LEU A 85 3.12 -19.55 -13.78
N LEU A 86 3.66 -18.35 -13.56
CA LEU A 86 3.42 -17.54 -12.38
C LEU A 86 2.43 -16.40 -12.64
N LYS A 87 1.57 -16.52 -13.67
CA LYS A 87 0.46 -15.59 -13.91
C LYS A 87 -0.45 -15.42 -12.67
N GLY A 88 -0.51 -16.47 -11.84
CA GLY A 88 -1.25 -16.50 -10.58
C GLY A 88 -0.75 -15.48 -9.55
N VAL A 89 0.51 -15.09 -9.61
CA VAL A 89 1.07 -14.03 -8.75
C VAL A 89 0.37 -12.71 -9.03
N GLY A 90 0.15 -12.36 -10.30
CA GLY A 90 -0.56 -11.13 -10.63
C GLY A 90 -2.02 -11.13 -10.17
N LEU A 91 -2.70 -12.29 -10.18
CA LEU A 91 -4.03 -12.42 -9.59
C LEU A 91 -4.01 -12.33 -8.05
N ALA A 92 -3.00 -12.93 -7.41
CA ALA A 92 -2.79 -12.81 -5.97
C ALA A 92 -2.56 -11.36 -5.56
N THR A 93 -1.83 -10.58 -6.36
CA THR A 93 -1.58 -9.14 -6.17
C THR A 93 -2.87 -8.33 -6.23
N VAL A 94 -3.77 -8.67 -7.15
CA VAL A 94 -5.09 -8.02 -7.22
C VAL A 94 -5.95 -8.42 -6.02
N ALA A 95 -5.96 -9.70 -5.66
CA ALA A 95 -6.75 -10.21 -4.53
C ALA A 95 -6.31 -9.63 -3.18
N ILE A 96 -5.00 -9.54 -2.93
CA ILE A 96 -4.47 -8.95 -1.68
C ILE A 96 -4.80 -7.46 -1.60
N SER A 97 -4.62 -6.71 -2.69
CA SER A 97 -4.95 -5.29 -2.76
C SER A 97 -6.45 -5.04 -2.56
N PHE A 98 -7.31 -5.94 -3.07
CA PHE A 98 -8.74 -5.88 -2.83
C PHE A 98 -9.11 -6.08 -1.36
N ILE A 99 -8.55 -7.11 -0.72
CA ILE A 99 -8.80 -7.39 0.71
C ILE A 99 -8.28 -6.23 1.57
N MET A 100 -7.09 -5.70 1.24
CA MET A 100 -6.52 -4.56 1.96
C MET A 100 -7.37 -3.29 1.82
N CYS A 101 -7.88 -3.05 0.62
CA CYS A 101 -8.73 -1.90 0.33
C CYS A 101 -9.98 -1.84 1.22
N THR A 102 -10.60 -2.98 1.55
CA THR A 102 -11.84 -3.03 2.35
C THR A 102 -11.61 -2.65 3.82
N TYR A 103 -10.52 -3.10 4.45
CA TYR A 103 -10.24 -2.81 5.85
C TYR A 103 -9.42 -1.53 6.04
N TYR A 104 -8.54 -1.17 5.11
CA TYR A 104 -7.72 0.05 5.22
C TYR A 104 -8.60 1.31 5.20
N ASN A 105 -9.76 1.28 4.51
CA ASN A 105 -10.66 2.43 4.44
C ASN A 105 -11.33 2.73 5.78
N VAL A 106 -11.35 1.74 6.69
CA VAL A 106 -11.85 1.88 8.06
C VAL A 106 -10.94 2.80 8.87
N ILE A 107 -9.64 2.82 8.58
CA ILE A 107 -8.70 3.75 9.24
C ILE A 107 -9.03 5.19 8.83
N ILE A 108 -9.39 5.40 7.57
CA ILE A 108 -9.87 6.70 7.08
C ILE A 108 -11.17 7.08 7.76
N THR A 109 -12.09 6.13 7.94
CA THR A 109 -13.33 6.33 8.70
C THR A 109 -13.06 6.80 10.13
N TRP A 110 -12.13 6.16 10.84
CA TRP A 110 -11.72 6.62 12.17
C TRP A 110 -11.07 8.00 12.11
N GLY A 111 -10.22 8.27 11.13
CA GLY A 111 -9.64 9.60 10.88
C GLY A 111 -10.71 10.68 10.70
N LEU A 112 -11.75 10.41 9.91
CA LEU A 112 -12.89 11.31 9.71
C LEU A 112 -13.70 11.51 11.00
N TYR A 113 -13.90 10.45 11.80
CA TYR A 113 -14.60 10.54 13.08
C TYR A 113 -13.89 11.51 14.03
N TYR A 114 -12.58 11.34 14.16
CA TYR A 114 -11.75 12.23 14.99
C TYR A 114 -11.65 13.63 14.41
N LEU A 115 -11.56 13.78 13.08
CA LEU A 115 -11.56 15.09 12.43
C LEU A 115 -12.82 15.87 12.76
N PHE A 116 -14.01 15.28 12.58
CA PHE A 116 -15.28 15.93 12.91
C PHE A 116 -15.41 16.20 14.41
N SER A 117 -14.93 15.27 15.25
CA SER A 117 -14.90 15.44 16.70
C SER A 117 -13.89 16.50 17.19
N SER A 118 -12.98 16.96 16.32
CA SER A 118 -11.98 17.98 16.67
C SER A 118 -12.49 19.42 16.51
N PHE A 119 -13.64 19.64 15.86
CA PHE A 119 -14.24 20.98 15.67
C PHE A 119 -15.02 21.47 16.90
N GLN A 120 -14.49 21.21 18.10
CA GLN A 120 -15.03 21.69 19.36
C GLN A 120 -13.91 21.96 20.37
N SER A 121 -14.23 22.77 21.38
CA SER A 121 -13.37 23.06 22.53
C SER A 121 -14.25 23.06 23.78
N PRO A 122 -13.98 22.20 24.79
CA PRO A 122 -12.87 21.26 24.92
C PRO A 122 -12.94 20.06 23.95
N LEU A 123 -11.81 19.35 23.78
CA LEU A 123 -11.78 18.13 22.96
C LEU A 123 -12.53 16.99 23.67
N PRO A 124 -13.24 16.09 22.96
CA PRO A 124 -14.05 15.07 23.63
C PRO A 124 -13.24 14.00 24.38
N TRP A 125 -11.95 13.84 24.07
CA TRP A 125 -11.02 12.94 24.76
C TRP A 125 -10.17 13.65 25.83
N GLU A 126 -10.53 14.88 26.21
CA GLU A 126 -9.79 15.68 27.20
C GLU A 126 -10.07 15.24 28.65
N ASN A 127 -11.33 14.93 28.96
CA ASN A 127 -11.79 14.70 30.33
C ASN A 127 -12.47 13.34 30.50
N CYS A 128 -12.53 12.87 31.74
CA CYS A 128 -13.24 11.64 32.14
C CYS A 128 -14.72 11.88 32.55
N ASN A 129 -15.26 13.08 32.30
CA ASN A 129 -16.62 13.45 32.72
C ASN A 129 -17.62 13.33 31.56
N ASN A 130 -17.62 12.20 30.86
CA ASN A 130 -18.56 11.92 29.77
C ASN A 130 -19.41 10.69 30.07
N THR A 131 -20.50 10.54 29.32
CA THR A 131 -21.46 9.43 29.49
C THR A 131 -20.88 8.05 29.19
N TRP A 132 -19.80 7.97 28.40
CA TRP A 132 -19.10 6.73 28.06
C TRP A 132 -17.95 6.39 29.00
N ASN A 133 -17.60 7.29 29.93
CA ASN A 133 -16.46 7.06 30.81
C ASN A 133 -16.79 6.10 31.94
N THR A 134 -15.82 5.26 32.30
CA THR A 134 -15.95 4.35 33.44
C THR A 134 -15.42 5.01 34.72
N HIS A 135 -15.76 4.45 35.88
CA HIS A 135 -15.23 4.92 37.17
C HIS A 135 -13.70 4.81 37.29
N ASN A 136 -13.05 3.99 36.44
CA ASN A 136 -11.60 3.80 36.43
C ASN A 136 -10.88 4.76 35.47
N CYS A 137 -11.61 5.67 34.82
CA CYS A 137 -11.04 6.67 33.93
C CYS A 137 -10.16 7.66 34.71
N THR A 138 -8.98 7.91 34.19
CA THR A 138 -8.04 8.88 34.76
C THR A 138 -7.56 9.87 33.70
N THR A 139 -7.50 11.15 34.08
CA THR A 139 -6.90 12.21 33.25
C THR A 139 -5.36 12.23 33.41
N GLN A 140 -4.84 11.62 34.47
CA GLN A 140 -3.42 11.40 34.71
C GLN A 140 -3.16 9.92 34.97
N PRO A 141 -2.23 9.26 34.24
CA PRO A 141 -1.90 7.86 34.53
C PRO A 141 -1.27 7.80 35.92
N THR A 142 -2.02 7.28 36.90
CA THR A 142 -1.50 7.08 38.25
C THR A 142 -0.79 5.74 38.32
N THR A 143 0.45 5.72 38.79
CA THR A 143 1.32 4.54 38.89
C THR A 143 0.81 3.45 39.84
N ASN A 144 -0.30 3.67 40.56
CA ASN A 144 -0.72 2.83 41.68
C ASN A 144 -1.84 1.83 41.36
N ASN A 145 -2.49 1.88 40.18
CA ASN A 145 -3.54 0.93 39.83
C ASN A 145 -3.34 0.36 38.42
N SER A 146 -3.13 -0.95 38.32
CA SER A 146 -3.03 -1.71 37.07
C SER A 146 -4.33 -1.76 36.22
N PHE A 147 -5.37 -1.02 36.62
CA PHE A 147 -6.71 -1.04 36.03
C PHE A 147 -7.21 0.34 35.59
N SER A 148 -6.39 1.41 35.65
CA SER A 148 -6.80 2.75 35.21
C SER A 148 -6.57 2.95 33.71
N SER A 149 -7.61 3.39 33.00
CA SER A 149 -7.60 3.77 31.58
C SER A 149 -7.51 5.29 31.41
N THR A 150 -6.92 5.76 30.32
CA THR A 150 -6.88 7.20 30.00
C THR A 150 -8.19 7.66 29.34
N ALA A 151 -8.54 8.95 29.47
CA ALA A 151 -9.72 9.52 28.81
C ALA A 151 -9.74 9.29 27.28
N SER A 152 -8.58 9.37 26.62
CA SER A 152 -8.45 9.09 25.19
C SER A 152 -8.65 7.61 24.84
N GLN A 153 -8.18 6.70 25.70
CA GLN A 153 -8.36 5.26 25.51
C GLN A 153 -9.84 4.87 25.64
N GLU A 154 -10.53 5.43 26.63
CA GLU A 154 -11.97 5.22 26.80
C GLU A 154 -12.80 5.86 25.69
N PHE A 155 -12.39 7.04 25.21
CA PHE A 155 -13.04 7.65 24.04
C PHE A 155 -12.96 6.72 22.83
N PHE A 156 -11.78 6.16 22.52
CA PHE A 156 -11.65 5.23 21.39
C PHE A 156 -12.44 3.94 21.60
N ASN A 157 -12.30 3.29 22.77
CA ASN A 157 -12.88 1.98 23.02
C ASN A 157 -14.40 2.02 23.23
N TYR A 158 -14.90 3.00 24.00
CA TYR A 158 -16.30 3.03 24.44
C TYR A 158 -17.17 4.06 23.71
N LYS A 159 -16.60 5.11 23.11
CA LYS A 159 -17.39 6.07 22.33
C LYS A 159 -17.26 5.86 20.82
N VAL A 160 -16.04 5.76 20.29
CA VAL A 160 -15.83 5.59 18.84
C VAL A 160 -16.25 4.18 18.43
N LEU A 161 -15.60 3.17 18.99
CA LEU A 161 -15.81 1.77 18.61
C LEU A 161 -17.04 1.15 19.28
N GLU A 162 -17.35 1.54 20.52
CA GLU A 162 -18.27 0.79 21.42
C GLU A 162 -17.96 -0.72 21.37
N ARG A 163 -16.68 -1.05 21.56
CA ARG A 163 -16.15 -2.38 21.24
C ARG A 163 -16.80 -3.47 22.10
N THR A 164 -16.97 -4.65 21.51
CA THR A 164 -17.36 -5.86 22.26
C THR A 164 -16.19 -6.45 23.05
N ASP A 165 -16.50 -7.39 23.95
CA ASP A 165 -15.47 -8.08 24.76
C ASP A 165 -14.54 -8.99 23.92
N GLY A 166 -14.99 -9.40 22.73
CA GLY A 166 -14.29 -10.36 21.90
C GLY A 166 -15.00 -10.62 20.57
N ILE A 167 -14.36 -11.42 19.73
CA ILE A 167 -14.84 -11.72 18.38
C ILE A 167 -16.06 -12.66 18.37
N GLU A 168 -16.34 -13.36 19.48
CA GLU A 168 -17.53 -14.23 19.58
C GLU A 168 -18.84 -13.42 19.59
N LYS A 169 -18.79 -12.16 20.03
CA LYS A 169 -19.94 -11.26 20.09
C LYS A 169 -19.84 -10.27 18.94
N ALA A 170 -20.66 -10.45 17.91
CA ALA A 170 -20.69 -9.55 16.75
C ALA A 170 -21.10 -8.11 17.13
N GLY A 171 -21.89 -7.95 18.19
CA GLY A 171 -22.43 -6.67 18.61
C GLY A 171 -23.41 -6.09 17.57
N SER A 172 -23.62 -4.78 17.66
CA SER A 172 -24.50 -4.00 16.78
C SER A 172 -23.70 -3.16 15.78
N MET A 173 -24.39 -2.63 14.76
CA MET A 173 -23.81 -1.74 13.77
C MET A 173 -23.58 -0.34 14.35
N ARG A 174 -22.37 0.21 14.21
CA ARG A 174 -22.10 1.62 14.51
C ARG A 174 -22.52 2.49 13.34
N TRP A 175 -23.74 3.00 13.36
CA TRP A 175 -24.28 3.81 12.25
C TRP A 175 -23.45 5.05 11.94
N GLU A 176 -22.88 5.71 12.97
CA GLU A 176 -21.96 6.84 12.79
C GLU A 176 -20.74 6.44 11.93
N LEU A 177 -20.09 5.32 12.28
CA LEU A 177 -18.94 4.80 11.51
C LEU A 177 -19.35 4.29 10.12
N CYS A 178 -20.53 3.70 9.97
CA CYS A 178 -21.04 3.24 8.68
C CYS A 178 -21.28 4.40 7.70
N LEU A 179 -21.86 5.51 8.19
CA LEU A 179 -22.05 6.74 7.40
C LEU A 179 -20.71 7.39 7.04
N LEU A 180 -19.74 7.40 7.97
CA LEU A 180 -18.40 7.91 7.69
C LEU A 180 -17.62 7.00 6.74
N LEU A 181 -17.84 5.68 6.77
CA LEU A 181 -17.27 4.75 5.80
C LEU A 181 -17.84 5.03 4.40
N LEU A 182 -19.15 5.29 4.30
CA LEU A 182 -19.77 5.72 3.06
C LEU A 182 -19.16 7.03 2.56
N LEU A 183 -18.97 8.01 3.44
CA LEU A 183 -18.31 9.27 3.10
C LEU A 183 -16.87 9.04 2.61
N ALA A 184 -16.08 8.19 3.28
CA ALA A 184 -14.73 7.85 2.86
C ALA A 184 -14.71 7.25 1.45
N TRP A 185 -15.65 6.36 1.12
CA TRP A 185 -15.77 5.79 -0.22
C TRP A 185 -16.23 6.79 -1.27
N ILE A 186 -17.10 7.73 -0.92
CA ILE A 186 -17.48 8.85 -1.79
C ILE A 186 -16.25 9.72 -2.09
N LEU A 187 -15.48 10.09 -1.07
CA LEU A 187 -14.24 10.86 -1.23
C LEU A 187 -13.23 10.11 -2.12
N ASN A 188 -13.02 8.81 -1.88
CA ASN A 188 -12.18 7.97 -2.73
C ASN A 188 -12.65 8.02 -4.19
N TYR A 189 -13.93 7.73 -4.45
CA TYR A 189 -14.52 7.74 -5.79
C TYR A 189 -14.31 9.09 -6.50
N LEU A 190 -14.57 10.21 -5.83
CA LEU A 190 -14.38 11.54 -6.40
C LEU A 190 -12.92 11.86 -6.73
N CYS A 191 -11.97 11.25 -6.03
CA CYS A 191 -10.55 11.41 -6.34
C CYS A 191 -10.14 10.63 -7.60
N ILE A 192 -10.74 9.47 -7.85
CA ILE A 192 -10.33 8.51 -8.90
C ILE A 192 -11.26 8.41 -10.11
N PHE A 193 -12.43 9.06 -10.11
CA PHE A 193 -13.47 8.81 -11.11
C PHE A 193 -13.00 8.94 -12.57
N LYS A 194 -12.07 9.87 -12.88
CA LYS A 194 -11.46 10.00 -14.23
C LYS A 194 -10.12 9.27 -14.39
N GLY A 195 -9.83 8.30 -13.52
CA GLY A 195 -8.56 7.59 -13.42
C GLY A 195 -7.38 8.52 -13.17
N VAL A 196 -6.21 8.20 -13.76
CA VAL A 196 -4.94 8.93 -13.59
C VAL A 196 -5.02 10.43 -13.87
N LYS A 197 -5.98 10.91 -14.67
CA LYS A 197 -6.18 12.35 -14.92
C LYS A 197 -6.75 13.10 -13.72
N SER A 198 -7.62 12.46 -12.94
CA SER A 198 -8.15 13.04 -11.69
C SER A 198 -7.14 12.86 -10.57
N THR A 199 -6.65 11.62 -10.40
CA THR A 199 -5.65 11.26 -9.39
C THR A 199 -4.43 12.17 -9.47
N GLY A 200 -3.88 12.38 -10.67
CA GLY A 200 -2.72 13.24 -10.88
C GLY A 200 -2.91 14.71 -10.47
N LYS A 201 -4.15 15.21 -10.36
CA LYS A 201 -4.44 16.56 -9.86
C LYS A 201 -4.63 16.60 -8.36
N VAL A 202 -5.31 15.61 -7.80
CA VAL A 202 -5.58 15.53 -6.35
C VAL A 202 -4.27 15.37 -5.56
N VAL A 203 -3.33 14.55 -6.07
CA VAL A 203 -2.05 14.26 -5.39
C VAL A 203 -1.16 15.47 -5.17
N TYR A 204 -1.34 16.57 -5.90
CA TYR A 204 -0.61 17.80 -5.62
C TYR A 204 -0.92 18.34 -4.22
N PHE A 205 -2.17 18.20 -3.77
CA PHE A 205 -2.55 18.63 -2.44
C PHE A 205 -2.34 17.50 -1.44
N THR A 206 -2.90 16.33 -1.69
CA THR A 206 -2.95 15.23 -0.72
C THR A 206 -1.57 14.66 -0.41
N ALA A 207 -0.64 14.62 -1.37
CA ALA A 207 0.72 14.16 -1.11
C ALA A 207 1.58 15.25 -0.44
N LEU A 208 1.39 16.54 -0.75
CA LEU A 208 2.26 17.61 -0.24
C LEU A 208 1.82 18.15 1.13
N PHE A 209 0.52 18.20 1.39
CA PHE A 209 -0.04 18.75 2.62
C PHE A 209 0.49 18.06 3.90
N PRO A 210 0.63 16.71 3.96
CA PRO A 210 1.21 16.05 5.12
C PRO A 210 2.60 16.55 5.52
N TYR A 211 3.45 16.92 4.55
CA TYR A 211 4.79 17.45 4.86
C TYR A 211 4.73 18.79 5.58
N VAL A 212 3.80 19.66 5.18
CA VAL A 212 3.58 20.96 5.84
C VAL A 212 3.20 20.73 7.30
N ILE A 213 2.29 19.79 7.56
CA ILE A 213 1.82 19.49 8.91
C ILE A 213 2.88 18.79 9.76
N LEU A 214 3.62 17.82 9.20
CA LEU A 214 4.72 17.16 9.91
C LEU A 214 5.80 18.16 10.34
N VAL A 215 6.18 19.09 9.46
CA VAL A 215 7.16 20.13 9.81
C VAL A 215 6.61 21.09 10.85
N ALA A 216 5.35 21.54 10.73
CA ALA A 216 4.72 22.41 11.70
C ALA A 216 4.60 21.76 13.10
N LEU A 217 4.17 20.50 13.15
CA LEU A 217 4.10 19.71 14.38
C LEU A 217 5.49 19.49 14.98
N LEU A 218 6.51 19.22 14.16
CA LEU A 218 7.88 19.08 14.65
C LEU A 218 8.34 20.37 15.33
N ILE A 219 8.17 21.53 14.68
CA ILE A 219 8.56 22.83 15.22
C ILE A 219 7.84 23.11 16.55
N ASN A 220 6.55 22.82 16.63
CA ASN A 220 5.78 22.97 17.86
C ASN A 220 6.29 22.01 18.96
N ASN A 221 6.46 20.72 18.64
CA ASN A 221 6.80 19.71 19.63
C ASN A 221 8.20 19.91 20.22
N VAL A 222 9.19 20.33 19.44
CA VAL A 222 10.55 20.53 19.95
C VAL A 222 10.67 21.71 20.93
N GLN A 223 9.68 22.60 20.95
CA GLN A 223 9.60 23.71 21.92
C GLN A 223 8.99 23.27 23.26
N LEU A 224 8.36 22.09 23.30
CA LEU A 224 7.72 21.57 24.51
C LEU A 224 8.77 20.96 25.48
N PRO A 225 8.54 21.05 26.80
CA PRO A 225 9.48 20.51 27.78
C PRO A 225 9.58 18.98 27.68
N GLY A 226 10.77 18.40 27.82
CA GLY A 226 10.96 16.94 27.75
C GLY A 226 10.92 16.34 26.33
N ALA A 227 10.60 17.11 25.29
CA ALA A 227 10.61 16.62 23.91
C ALA A 227 11.97 16.03 23.47
N LEU A 228 13.07 16.60 24.00
CA LEU A 228 14.42 16.12 23.75
C LEU A 228 14.65 14.69 24.26
N ASP A 229 14.01 14.27 25.35
CA ASP A 229 14.19 12.92 25.91
C ASP A 229 13.57 11.85 25.00
N GLY A 230 12.43 12.16 24.39
CA GLY A 230 11.84 11.31 23.35
C GLY A 230 12.70 11.25 22.09
N ILE A 231 13.26 12.38 21.64
CA ILE A 231 14.19 12.40 20.49
C ILE A 231 15.47 11.61 20.80
N ARG A 232 16.02 11.73 22.00
CA ARG A 232 17.16 10.93 22.45
C ARG A 232 16.82 9.44 22.41
N PHE A 233 15.64 9.06 22.87
CA PHE A 233 15.17 7.68 22.77
C PHE A 233 15.12 7.19 21.30
N PHE A 234 14.69 8.05 20.38
CA PHE A 234 14.63 7.70 18.95
C PHE A 234 16.02 7.54 18.32
N ILE A 235 16.98 8.41 18.64
CA ILE A 235 18.29 8.45 17.97
C ILE A 235 19.32 7.52 18.63
N ILE A 236 19.30 7.39 19.95
CA ILE A 236 20.34 6.65 20.67
C ILE A 236 20.20 5.15 20.36
N PRO A 237 21.24 4.51 19.77
CA PRO A 237 21.14 3.14 19.33
C PRO A 237 21.40 2.14 20.46
N GLU A 238 20.51 1.17 20.63
CA GLU A 238 20.73 -0.02 21.47
C GLU A 238 21.35 -1.15 20.63
N TRP A 239 22.67 -1.14 20.46
CA TRP A 239 23.39 -2.05 19.57
C TRP A 239 23.15 -3.54 19.84
N GLU A 240 22.88 -3.93 21.08
CA GLU A 240 22.58 -5.31 21.46
C GLU A 240 21.34 -5.86 20.73
N LYS A 241 20.38 -5.00 20.38
CA LYS A 241 19.16 -5.40 19.65
C LYS A 241 19.46 -5.87 18.23
N LEU A 242 20.54 -5.42 17.60
CA LEU A 242 20.92 -5.84 16.24
C LEU A 242 21.31 -7.31 16.13
N LYS A 243 21.66 -7.95 17.26
CA LYS A 243 21.93 -9.39 17.30
C LYS A 243 20.67 -10.23 17.09
N SER A 244 19.48 -9.65 17.31
CA SER A 244 18.21 -10.33 17.10
C SER A 244 17.81 -10.31 15.63
N VAL A 245 17.54 -11.49 15.07
CA VAL A 245 17.02 -11.64 13.70
C VAL A 245 15.66 -10.95 13.52
N GLU A 246 14.84 -10.88 14.58
CA GLU A 246 13.53 -10.21 14.56
C GLU A 246 13.65 -8.74 14.11
N VAL A 247 14.73 -8.06 14.50
CA VAL A 247 14.98 -6.65 14.15
C VAL A 247 15.21 -6.49 12.64
N TRP A 248 15.91 -7.44 12.01
CA TRP A 248 16.16 -7.44 10.56
C TRP A 248 14.90 -7.79 9.76
N VAL A 249 14.13 -8.76 10.25
CA VAL A 249 12.84 -9.14 9.65
C VAL A 249 11.86 -7.97 9.73
N ASN A 250 11.76 -7.29 10.87
CA ASN A 250 10.94 -6.10 11.05
C ASN A 250 11.37 -4.97 10.10
N GLY A 251 12.67 -4.75 9.93
CA GLY A 251 13.21 -3.75 9.00
C GLY A 251 12.80 -4.04 7.56
N ALA A 252 12.93 -5.29 7.11
CA ALA A 252 12.52 -5.68 5.77
C ALA A 252 10.99 -5.63 5.59
N ALA A 253 10.22 -6.17 6.52
CA ALA A 253 8.76 -6.15 6.48
C ALA A 253 8.20 -4.72 6.43
N GLN A 254 8.84 -3.77 7.13
CA GLN A 254 8.51 -2.36 7.05
C GLN A 254 8.80 -1.78 5.67
N ILE A 255 9.93 -2.13 5.04
CA ILE A 255 10.28 -1.68 3.69
C ILE A 255 9.27 -2.17 2.65
N PHE A 256 8.89 -3.46 2.69
CA PHE A 256 7.87 -4.02 1.80
C PHE A 256 6.51 -3.34 1.97
N ASN A 257 6.02 -3.25 3.21
CA ASN A 257 4.71 -2.67 3.49
C ASN A 257 4.66 -1.15 3.29
N SER A 258 5.76 -0.43 3.53
CA SER A 258 5.80 1.02 3.36
C SER A 258 5.91 1.40 1.88
N ILE A 259 6.82 0.81 1.11
CA ILE A 259 6.92 1.15 -0.32
C ILE A 259 5.73 0.59 -1.10
N GLY A 260 5.11 -0.49 -0.62
CA GLY A 260 4.00 -1.14 -1.29
C GLY A 260 4.45 -2.14 -2.36
N ILE A 261 5.59 -2.80 -2.14
CA ILE A 261 6.14 -3.82 -3.04
C ILE A 261 5.28 -5.09 -2.92
N GLY A 262 4.85 -5.64 -4.05
CA GLY A 262 3.96 -6.80 -4.12
C GLY A 262 2.47 -6.47 -4.22
N PHE A 263 2.06 -5.23 -3.97
CA PHE A 263 0.64 -4.81 -4.12
C PHE A 263 0.26 -4.50 -5.55
N GLY A 264 1.23 -4.37 -6.45
CA GLY A 264 1.02 -4.08 -7.87
C GLY A 264 0.45 -2.68 -8.14
N SER A 265 0.26 -1.84 -7.12
CA SER A 265 -0.20 -0.46 -7.23
C SER A 265 0.77 0.39 -8.03
N LEU A 266 2.05 0.30 -7.72
CA LEU A 266 3.11 1.03 -8.41
C LEU A 266 3.37 0.46 -9.82
N MET A 267 3.26 -0.86 -9.99
CA MET A 267 3.26 -1.48 -11.33
C MET A 267 2.06 -1.01 -12.19
N ALA A 268 0.86 -0.94 -11.62
CA ALA A 268 -0.32 -0.43 -12.32
C ALA A 268 -0.17 1.06 -12.67
N MET A 269 0.30 1.90 -11.74
CA MET A 269 0.50 3.33 -11.99
C MET A 269 1.58 3.61 -13.05
N SER A 270 2.68 2.85 -13.05
CA SER A 270 3.76 3.00 -14.04
C SER A 270 3.39 2.52 -15.43
N SER A 271 2.40 1.63 -15.56
CA SER A 271 1.89 1.22 -16.87
C SER A 271 1.28 2.38 -17.68
N TYR A 272 0.92 3.48 -17.02
CA TYR A 272 0.44 4.73 -17.62
C TYR A 272 1.57 5.73 -17.96
N ASN A 273 2.83 5.40 -17.67
CA ASN A 273 3.97 6.26 -18.03
C ASN A 273 4.24 6.24 -19.55
N ALA A 274 4.94 7.26 -20.02
CA ALA A 274 5.54 7.24 -21.34
C ALA A 274 6.64 6.16 -21.39
N PHE A 275 6.78 5.49 -22.53
CA PHE A 275 7.72 4.35 -22.67
C PHE A 275 9.18 4.75 -22.41
N ASN A 276 9.57 5.95 -22.83
CA ASN A 276 10.91 6.50 -22.69
C ASN A 276 11.16 7.28 -21.39
N ASN A 277 10.25 7.18 -20.42
CA ASN A 277 10.39 7.89 -19.15
C ASN A 277 11.55 7.31 -18.31
N ASN A 278 12.24 8.18 -17.56
CA ASN A 278 13.34 7.78 -16.68
C ASN A 278 12.81 7.19 -15.35
N ILE A 279 12.53 5.88 -15.38
CA ILE A 279 12.01 5.11 -14.25
C ILE A 279 12.94 5.14 -13.04
N LEU A 280 14.26 5.14 -13.25
CA LEU A 280 15.22 5.10 -12.14
C LEU A 280 15.12 6.36 -11.28
N LYS A 281 14.97 7.53 -11.92
CA LYS A 281 14.79 8.81 -11.20
C LYS A 281 13.52 8.78 -10.34
N ASP A 282 12.41 8.29 -10.90
CA ASP A 282 11.16 8.17 -10.18
C ASP A 282 11.25 7.17 -9.03
N THR A 283 11.89 6.02 -9.26
CA THR A 283 12.12 5.00 -8.22
C THR A 283 12.89 5.58 -7.04
N LEU A 284 14.00 6.27 -7.31
CA LEU A 284 14.83 6.88 -6.27
C LEU A 284 14.05 7.96 -5.52
N ALA A 285 13.29 8.81 -6.23
CA ALA A 285 12.47 9.83 -5.60
C ALA A 285 11.43 9.21 -4.65
N ILE A 286 10.65 8.23 -5.12
CA ILE A 286 9.59 7.58 -4.32
C ILE A 286 10.18 6.92 -3.07
N THR A 287 11.25 6.12 -3.22
CA THR A 287 11.83 5.35 -2.11
C THR A 287 12.57 6.19 -1.07
N ILE A 288 13.34 7.18 -1.52
CA ILE A 288 14.08 8.08 -0.62
C ILE A 288 13.11 8.98 0.12
N ILE A 289 12.17 9.61 -0.58
CA ILE A 289 11.18 10.49 0.06
C ILE A 289 10.34 9.68 1.04
N ASN A 290 9.87 8.48 0.68
CA ASN A 290 9.14 7.61 1.60
C ASN A 290 9.90 7.37 2.91
N SER A 291 11.19 7.03 2.82
CA SER A 291 12.01 6.76 4.01
C SER A 291 12.33 8.01 4.81
N LEU A 292 12.58 9.14 4.15
CA LEU A 292 12.75 10.43 4.83
C LEU A 292 11.48 10.84 5.57
N THR A 293 10.30 10.60 5.00
CA THR A 293 9.02 10.88 5.66
C THR A 293 8.82 10.00 6.89
N SER A 294 9.16 8.71 6.83
CA SER A 294 9.15 7.83 8.00
C SER A 294 10.05 8.35 9.13
N ILE A 295 11.27 8.78 8.80
CA ILE A 295 12.22 9.34 9.78
C ILE A 295 11.68 10.66 10.34
N LEU A 296 11.16 11.56 9.50
CA LEU A 296 10.55 12.83 9.90
C LEU A 296 9.34 12.60 10.83
N ALA A 297 8.46 11.67 10.47
CA ALA A 297 7.33 11.27 11.30
C ALA A 297 7.82 10.68 12.63
N GLY A 298 8.90 9.89 12.63
CA GLY A 298 9.59 9.44 13.84
C GLY A 298 9.97 10.61 14.77
N PHE A 299 10.62 11.65 14.25
CA PHE A 299 10.93 12.84 15.04
C PHE A 299 9.69 13.54 15.61
N VAL A 300 8.64 13.72 14.79
CA VAL A 300 7.36 14.29 15.26
C VAL A 300 6.76 13.43 16.36
N ILE A 301 6.82 12.11 16.20
CA ILE A 301 6.18 11.18 17.12
C ILE A 301 6.90 11.15 18.46
N PHE A 302 8.20 10.91 18.42
CA PHE A 302 9.00 10.75 19.63
C PHE A 302 9.14 12.06 20.39
N SER A 303 9.15 13.22 19.73
CA SER A 303 9.12 14.52 20.42
C SER A 303 7.81 14.71 21.22
N ALA A 304 6.66 14.32 20.67
CA ALA A 304 5.40 14.33 21.41
C ALA A 304 5.41 13.36 22.60
N PHE A 305 6.01 12.17 22.45
CA PHE A 305 6.12 11.20 23.55
C PHE A 305 7.09 11.64 24.64
N GLY A 306 8.18 12.31 24.29
CA GLY A 306 9.09 12.91 25.28
C GLY A 306 8.36 13.94 26.14
N TYR A 307 7.56 14.80 25.51
CA TYR A 307 6.72 15.76 26.24
C TYR A 307 5.70 15.07 27.15
N MET A 308 4.98 14.07 26.64
CA MET A 308 4.02 13.31 27.45
C MET A 308 4.70 12.59 28.62
N SER A 309 5.85 11.98 28.38
CA SER A 309 6.68 11.32 29.40
C SER A 309 7.07 12.28 30.52
N HIS A 310 7.47 13.51 30.17
CA HIS A 310 7.82 14.54 31.14
C HIS A 310 6.62 15.02 31.96
N LEU A 311 5.44 15.20 31.34
CA LEU A 311 4.24 15.60 32.06
C LEU A 311 3.72 14.52 33.01
N GLN A 312 3.80 13.25 32.59
CA GLN A 312 3.20 12.13 33.30
C GLN A 312 4.18 11.42 34.23
N ASN A 313 5.47 11.77 34.19
CA ASN A 313 6.54 11.05 34.88
C ASN A 313 6.56 9.53 34.59
N VAL A 314 6.11 9.15 33.39
CA VAL A 314 6.13 7.77 32.89
C VAL A 314 7.25 7.65 31.86
N PRO A 315 8.12 6.62 31.90
CA PRO A 315 9.14 6.44 30.88
C PRO A 315 8.53 6.37 29.48
N VAL A 316 9.21 6.95 28.47
CA VAL A 316 8.82 6.84 27.04
C VAL A 316 8.58 5.38 26.62
N ARG A 317 9.22 4.43 27.31
CA ARG A 317 9.05 3.00 27.08
C ARG A 317 7.65 2.46 27.35
N ASP A 318 6.94 3.01 28.30
CA ASP A 318 5.65 2.47 28.72
C ASP A 318 4.47 3.17 28.02
N LEU A 319 4.76 4.16 27.18
CA LEU A 319 3.77 4.97 26.45
C LEU A 319 3.45 4.44 25.04
N ALA A 320 4.29 3.58 24.47
CA ALA A 320 4.14 3.15 23.08
C ALA A 320 3.15 1.98 22.95
N VAL A 321 2.05 2.22 22.22
CA VAL A 321 1.02 1.22 21.90
C VAL A 321 1.16 0.78 20.44
N ASP A 322 0.98 -0.52 20.16
CA ASP A 322 1.04 -1.04 18.79
C ASP A 322 -0.18 -0.60 17.95
N GLY A 323 0.03 -0.48 16.63
CA GLY A 323 -1.05 -0.32 15.65
C GLY A 323 -1.85 1.00 15.77
N PRO A 324 -3.18 0.95 15.48
CA PRO A 324 -4.05 2.13 15.48
C PRO A 324 -4.10 2.89 16.81
N GLY A 325 -3.82 2.22 17.93
CA GLY A 325 -3.81 2.84 19.26
C GLY A 325 -2.83 4.01 19.36
N LEU A 326 -1.70 3.96 18.64
CA LEU A 326 -0.75 5.07 18.62
C LEU A 326 -1.43 6.37 18.16
N VAL A 327 -2.14 6.29 17.03
CA VAL A 327 -2.77 7.42 16.34
C VAL A 327 -4.09 7.85 16.96
N PHE A 328 -4.90 6.91 17.44
CA PHE A 328 -6.25 7.21 17.93
C PHE A 328 -6.37 7.29 19.46
N VAL A 329 -5.31 6.93 20.21
CA VAL A 329 -5.30 7.03 21.67
C VAL A 329 -4.17 7.92 22.15
N VAL A 330 -2.93 7.63 21.76
CA VAL A 330 -1.75 8.32 22.30
C VAL A 330 -1.63 9.75 21.73
N TYR A 331 -1.79 9.95 20.42
CA TYR A 331 -1.74 11.31 19.82
C TYR A 331 -2.82 12.26 20.35
N PRO A 332 -4.10 11.88 20.37
CA PRO A 332 -5.17 12.66 20.99
C PRO A 332 -4.83 13.14 22.39
N GLN A 333 -4.22 12.27 23.19
CA GLN A 333 -3.80 12.60 24.55
C GLN A 333 -2.68 13.64 24.57
N ALA A 334 -1.74 13.59 23.62
CA ALA A 334 -0.70 14.61 23.49
C ALA A 334 -1.31 15.98 23.12
N PHE A 335 -2.27 16.04 22.19
CA PHE A 335 -2.86 17.31 21.74
C PHE A 335 -3.57 18.07 22.84
N VAL A 336 -4.27 17.37 23.74
CA VAL A 336 -4.96 17.99 24.89
C VAL A 336 -4.02 18.84 25.74
N THR A 337 -2.77 18.43 25.85
CA THR A 337 -1.77 19.14 26.65
C THR A 337 -1.10 20.29 25.91
N MET A 338 -1.25 20.37 24.59
CA MET A 338 -0.64 21.42 23.76
C MET A 338 -1.49 22.70 23.74
N PRO A 339 -0.87 23.89 23.60
CA PRO A 339 -1.62 25.12 23.38
C PRO A 339 -2.37 25.04 22.05
N VAL A 340 -3.63 25.49 22.03
CA VAL A 340 -4.51 25.44 20.84
C VAL A 340 -4.78 23.99 20.38
N ALA A 341 -5.05 23.09 21.32
CA ALA A 341 -5.28 21.65 21.10
C ALA A 341 -6.19 21.31 19.91
N SER A 342 -7.34 21.99 19.77
CA SER A 342 -8.30 21.72 18.69
C SER A 342 -7.71 21.97 17.30
N LEU A 343 -6.85 22.98 17.13
CA LEU A 343 -6.20 23.25 15.84
C LEU A 343 -5.25 22.12 15.46
N TRP A 344 -4.40 21.69 16.40
CA TRP A 344 -3.46 20.60 16.17
C TRP A 344 -4.18 19.28 15.86
N ALA A 345 -5.27 18.98 16.57
CA ALA A 345 -6.09 17.81 16.30
C ALA A 345 -6.71 17.86 14.88
N VAL A 346 -7.33 18.98 14.48
CA VAL A 346 -7.90 19.14 13.13
C VAL A 346 -6.82 18.95 12.06
N LEU A 347 -5.67 19.61 12.19
CA LEU A 347 -4.57 19.52 11.21
C LEU A 347 -4.00 18.10 11.13
N PHE A 348 -3.83 17.42 12.26
CA PHE A 348 -3.31 16.06 12.31
C PHE A 348 -4.28 15.04 11.70
N PHE A 349 -5.56 15.07 12.06
CA PHE A 349 -6.54 14.13 11.50
C PHE A 349 -6.85 14.41 10.03
N PHE A 350 -6.77 15.67 9.59
CA PHE A 350 -6.85 16.00 8.17
C PHE A 350 -5.61 15.54 7.40
N MET A 351 -4.40 15.63 7.99
CA MET A 351 -3.20 15.01 7.43
C MET A 351 -3.36 13.49 7.28
N LEU A 352 -3.88 12.80 8.31
CA LEU A 352 -4.10 11.35 8.25
C LEU A 352 -5.12 10.96 7.18
N LEU A 353 -6.16 11.79 6.97
CA LEU A 353 -7.09 11.63 5.87
C LEU A 353 -6.36 11.69 4.52
N CYS A 354 -5.51 12.69 4.29
CA CYS A 354 -4.73 12.79 3.05
C CYS A 354 -3.82 11.58 2.82
N LEU A 355 -3.06 11.16 3.85
CA LEU A 355 -2.19 9.98 3.79
C LEU A 355 -2.98 8.68 3.52
N GLY A 356 -4.16 8.56 4.12
CA GLY A 356 -5.02 7.41 3.90
C GLY A 356 -5.61 7.37 2.48
N LEU A 357 -6.13 8.50 2.00
CA LEU A 357 -6.73 8.63 0.66
C LEU A 357 -5.71 8.28 -0.42
N ASP A 358 -4.45 8.68 -0.24
CA ASP A 358 -3.43 8.46 -1.25
C ASP A 358 -3.10 6.99 -1.47
N SER A 359 -2.91 6.24 -0.38
CA SER A 359 -2.74 4.78 -0.46
C SER A 359 -4.03 4.09 -0.97
N GLN A 360 -5.21 4.62 -0.62
CA GLN A 360 -6.48 4.02 -1.04
C GLN A 360 -6.73 4.11 -2.54
N PHE A 361 -6.52 5.28 -3.15
CA PHE A 361 -6.73 5.37 -4.60
C PHE A 361 -5.80 4.42 -5.35
N ALA A 362 -4.59 4.19 -4.84
CA ALA A 362 -3.61 3.33 -5.48
C ALA A 362 -4.06 1.87 -5.46
N MET A 363 -4.61 1.40 -4.33
CA MET A 363 -5.20 0.06 -4.22
C MET A 363 -6.43 -0.11 -5.10
N VAL A 364 -7.33 0.88 -5.16
CA VAL A 364 -8.51 0.83 -6.04
C VAL A 364 -8.09 0.85 -7.52
N GLU A 365 -7.05 1.61 -7.87
CA GLU A 365 -6.53 1.68 -9.25
C GLU A 365 -5.99 0.32 -9.73
N VAL A 366 -5.39 -0.51 -8.86
CA VAL A 366 -5.00 -1.89 -9.19
C VAL A 366 -6.20 -2.70 -9.65
N MET A 367 -7.30 -2.61 -8.89
CA MET A 367 -8.53 -3.34 -9.17
C MET A 367 -9.15 -2.88 -10.48
N VAL A 368 -9.34 -1.57 -10.62
CA VAL A 368 -9.93 -0.96 -11.82
C VAL A 368 -9.08 -1.29 -13.05
N THR A 369 -7.76 -1.10 -12.98
CA THR A 369 -6.83 -1.41 -14.06
C THR A 369 -6.92 -2.88 -14.47
N SER A 370 -6.94 -3.80 -13.49
CA SER A 370 -6.98 -5.24 -13.77
C SER A 370 -8.31 -5.67 -14.39
N VAL A 371 -9.43 -5.14 -13.91
CA VAL A 371 -10.76 -5.40 -14.49
C VAL A 371 -10.85 -4.85 -15.92
N VAL A 372 -10.36 -3.63 -16.15
CA VAL A 372 -10.36 -3.00 -17.49
C VAL A 372 -9.43 -3.73 -18.45
N ASP A 373 -8.25 -4.16 -18.01
CA ASP A 373 -7.31 -4.89 -18.86
C ASP A 373 -7.82 -6.32 -19.20
N CYS A 374 -8.52 -6.99 -18.28
CA CYS A 374 -9.09 -8.34 -18.51
C CYS A 374 -10.40 -8.34 -19.31
N PHE A 375 -11.32 -7.43 -18.98
CA PHE A 375 -12.70 -7.49 -19.45
C PHE A 375 -13.15 -6.23 -20.20
N GLY A 376 -12.24 -5.28 -20.46
CA GLY A 376 -12.55 -3.96 -21.00
C GLY A 376 -13.44 -3.97 -22.24
N GLY A 377 -13.19 -4.85 -23.22
CA GLY A 377 -13.99 -4.92 -24.44
C GLY A 377 -15.44 -5.37 -24.24
N ALA A 378 -15.72 -6.19 -23.21
CA ALA A 378 -17.07 -6.62 -22.86
C ALA A 378 -17.75 -5.62 -21.91
N ILE A 379 -17.00 -5.10 -20.94
CA ILE A 379 -17.50 -4.19 -19.91
C ILE A 379 -17.76 -2.79 -20.48
N LEU A 380 -16.84 -2.21 -21.28
CA LEU A 380 -17.10 -0.91 -21.92
C LEU A 380 -18.30 -0.96 -22.87
N ARG A 381 -18.60 -2.13 -23.45
CA ARG A 381 -19.79 -2.31 -24.29
C ARG A 381 -21.09 -2.15 -23.49
N TYR A 382 -21.08 -2.55 -22.22
CA TYR A 382 -22.26 -2.49 -21.34
C TYR A 382 -22.32 -1.19 -20.53
N LEU A 383 -21.24 -0.82 -19.85
CA LEU A 383 -21.18 0.34 -18.95
C LEU A 383 -20.92 1.66 -19.68
N LYS A 384 -20.48 1.64 -20.96
CA LYS A 384 -20.12 2.78 -21.83
C LYS A 384 -19.00 3.70 -21.33
N HIS A 385 -18.82 3.84 -20.02
CA HIS A 385 -17.96 4.78 -19.33
C HIS A 385 -17.14 4.07 -18.23
N LYS A 386 -15.85 4.39 -18.11
CA LYS A 386 -14.93 3.77 -17.13
C LYS A 386 -15.30 4.15 -15.70
N GLU A 387 -15.91 5.31 -15.53
CA GLU A 387 -16.41 5.88 -14.29
C GLU A 387 -17.35 4.91 -13.54
N PHE A 388 -18.19 4.16 -14.26
CA PHE A 388 -19.10 3.18 -13.64
C PHE A 388 -18.38 1.92 -13.16
N VAL A 389 -17.26 1.53 -13.78
CA VAL A 389 -16.43 0.41 -13.29
C VAL A 389 -15.83 0.78 -11.94
N VAL A 390 -15.31 2.01 -11.85
CA VAL A 390 -14.76 2.56 -10.61
C VAL A 390 -15.84 2.59 -9.51
N LEU A 391 -17.03 3.09 -9.84
CA LEU A 391 -18.16 3.12 -8.90
C LEU A 391 -18.53 1.71 -8.41
N ALA A 392 -18.62 0.73 -9.33
CA ALA A 392 -18.94 -0.64 -8.98
C ALA A 392 -17.90 -1.26 -8.03
N VAL A 393 -16.61 -1.05 -8.29
CA VAL A 393 -15.52 -1.51 -7.41
C VAL A 393 -15.62 -0.88 -6.02
N CYS A 394 -15.83 0.44 -5.95
CA CYS A 394 -16.02 1.15 -4.68
C CYS A 394 -17.25 0.64 -3.91
N CYS A 395 -18.38 0.41 -4.58
CA CYS A 395 -19.60 -0.10 -3.95
C CYS A 395 -19.39 -1.51 -3.38
N ILE A 396 -18.78 -2.43 -4.14
CA ILE A 396 -18.50 -3.79 -3.66
C ILE A 396 -17.56 -3.73 -2.45
N ALA A 397 -16.49 -2.93 -2.53
CA ALA A 397 -15.54 -2.80 -1.43
C ALA A 397 -16.15 -2.12 -0.18
N PHE A 398 -17.10 -1.20 -0.36
CA PHE A 398 -17.90 -0.64 0.74
C PHE A 398 -18.68 -1.72 1.49
N PHE A 399 -19.45 -2.55 0.77
CA PHE A 399 -20.25 -3.61 1.42
C PHE A 399 -19.38 -4.65 2.13
N LEU A 400 -18.23 -5.01 1.55
CA LEU A 400 -17.28 -5.91 2.19
C LEU A 400 -16.54 -5.28 3.39
N GLY A 401 -16.49 -3.94 3.48
CA GLY A 401 -15.91 -3.22 4.61
C GLY A 401 -16.83 -3.11 5.83
N ILE A 402 -18.14 -3.37 5.68
CA ILE A 402 -19.15 -3.22 6.75
C ILE A 402 -18.82 -4.00 8.04
N PRO A 403 -18.34 -5.25 8.02
CA PRO A 403 -18.00 -5.98 9.25
C PRO A 403 -16.97 -5.26 10.14
N ASN A 404 -16.10 -4.44 9.54
CA ASN A 404 -15.06 -3.70 10.27
C ASN A 404 -15.58 -2.43 10.98
N VAL A 405 -16.81 -1.98 10.69
CA VAL A 405 -17.44 -0.83 11.37
C VAL A 405 -18.53 -1.25 12.36
N MET A 406 -18.71 -2.54 12.59
CA MET A 406 -19.54 -3.05 13.69
C MET A 406 -18.80 -2.89 15.03
N GLN A 407 -19.48 -3.10 16.16
CA GLN A 407 -18.83 -3.07 17.49
C GLN A 407 -17.70 -4.11 17.64
N VAL A 408 -17.79 -5.25 16.94
CA VAL A 408 -16.70 -6.24 16.85
C VAL A 408 -15.55 -5.82 15.90
N GLY A 409 -15.72 -4.72 15.18
CA GLY A 409 -14.97 -4.36 13.99
C GLY A 409 -13.46 -4.22 14.20
N ILE A 410 -13.01 -3.78 15.38
CA ILE A 410 -11.58 -3.68 15.69
C ILE A 410 -10.88 -5.05 15.70
N TYR A 411 -11.57 -6.11 16.16
CA TYR A 411 -11.02 -7.46 16.16
C TYR A 411 -10.97 -8.03 14.74
N VAL A 412 -11.98 -7.74 13.92
CA VAL A 412 -12.01 -8.15 12.50
C VAL A 412 -10.92 -7.44 11.72
N PHE A 413 -10.79 -6.12 11.92
CA PHE A 413 -9.74 -5.29 11.32
C PHE A 413 -8.35 -5.84 11.65
N GLN A 414 -8.06 -6.08 12.93
CA GLN A 414 -6.75 -6.59 13.36
C GLN A 414 -6.46 -7.99 12.82
N LEU A 415 -7.49 -8.85 12.74
CA LEU A 415 -7.36 -10.18 12.17
C LEU A 415 -7.04 -10.12 10.66
N MET A 416 -7.75 -9.27 9.92
CA MET A 416 -7.48 -9.03 8.49
C MET A 416 -6.08 -8.47 8.28
N ASP A 417 -5.70 -7.42 9.02
CA ASP A 417 -4.42 -6.76 8.86
C ASP A 417 -3.23 -7.70 9.13
N HIS A 418 -3.28 -8.50 10.21
CA HIS A 418 -2.22 -9.45 10.54
C HIS A 418 -2.02 -10.51 9.47
N TYR A 419 -3.10 -11.15 9.00
CA TYR A 419 -2.99 -12.24 8.03
C TYR A 419 -2.76 -11.75 6.60
N THR A 420 -3.21 -10.55 6.23
CA THR A 420 -2.99 -9.98 4.90
C THR A 420 -1.65 -9.26 4.80
N ALA A 421 -1.38 -8.24 5.64
CA ALA A 421 -0.23 -7.35 5.50
C ALA A 421 1.08 -7.92 6.08
N ILE A 422 1.04 -9.04 6.80
CA ILE A 422 2.25 -9.71 7.31
C ILE A 422 2.44 -11.06 6.62
N VAL A 423 1.44 -11.94 6.68
CA VAL A 423 1.59 -13.30 6.15
C VAL A 423 1.52 -13.31 4.62
N SER A 424 0.41 -12.87 4.01
CA SER A 424 0.20 -12.99 2.57
C SER A 424 1.22 -12.24 1.72
N ILE A 425 1.56 -11.02 2.10
CA ILE A 425 2.48 -10.17 1.31
C ILE A 425 3.88 -10.81 1.18
N MET A 426 4.37 -11.50 2.21
CA MET A 426 5.70 -12.10 2.17
C MET A 426 5.77 -13.28 1.18
N PHE A 427 4.73 -14.11 1.14
CA PHE A 427 4.63 -15.17 0.13
C PHE A 427 4.55 -14.59 -1.28
N LEU A 428 3.74 -13.56 -1.46
CA LEU A 428 3.56 -12.92 -2.75
C LEU A 428 4.86 -12.29 -3.26
N ALA A 429 5.53 -11.51 -2.42
CA ALA A 429 6.80 -10.88 -2.75
C ALA A 429 7.85 -11.92 -3.16
N PHE A 430 7.93 -13.06 -2.47
CA PHE A 430 8.82 -14.14 -2.86
C PHE A 430 8.53 -14.67 -4.27
N PHE A 431 7.27 -15.03 -4.57
CA PHE A 431 6.92 -15.57 -5.87
C PHE A 431 7.04 -14.56 -7.01
N GLU A 432 6.80 -13.27 -6.75
CA GLU A 432 7.02 -12.21 -7.71
C GLU A 432 8.51 -12.04 -8.05
N VAL A 433 9.37 -12.00 -7.04
CA VAL A 433 10.82 -11.92 -7.22
C VAL A 433 11.33 -13.11 -8.03
N VAL A 434 10.87 -14.32 -7.71
CA VAL A 434 11.21 -15.54 -8.48
C VAL A 434 10.70 -15.45 -9.92
N ALA A 435 9.46 -15.00 -10.14
CA ALA A 435 8.87 -14.85 -11.46
C ALA A 435 9.66 -13.91 -12.36
N VAL A 436 10.05 -12.74 -11.84
CA VAL A 436 10.69 -11.70 -12.65
C VAL A 436 12.21 -11.90 -12.72
N CYS A 437 12.88 -12.15 -11.58
CA CYS A 437 14.33 -12.17 -11.54
C CYS A 437 14.92 -13.48 -12.09
N TRP A 438 14.36 -14.63 -11.71
CA TRP A 438 14.90 -15.95 -12.09
C TRP A 438 14.21 -16.55 -13.32
N MET A 439 12.88 -16.50 -13.40
CA MET A 439 12.15 -17.13 -14.51
C MET A 439 12.14 -16.26 -15.78
N TYR A 440 11.67 -15.01 -15.67
CA TYR A 440 11.73 -14.08 -16.80
C TYR A 440 13.17 -13.72 -17.15
N GLY A 441 13.99 -13.48 -16.12
CA GLY A 441 15.44 -13.39 -16.19
C GLY A 441 15.98 -11.97 -16.21
N VAL A 442 16.95 -11.68 -15.33
CA VAL A 442 17.59 -10.35 -15.19
C VAL A 442 18.20 -9.83 -16.49
N LYS A 443 18.70 -10.70 -17.36
CA LYS A 443 19.24 -10.31 -18.68
C LYS A 443 18.18 -9.64 -19.56
N ARG A 444 16.97 -10.21 -19.61
CA ARG A 444 15.85 -9.64 -20.37
C ARG A 444 15.36 -8.35 -19.74
N LEU A 445 15.22 -8.34 -18.41
CA LEU A 445 14.86 -7.11 -17.68
C LEU A 445 15.85 -5.97 -17.98
N SER A 446 17.15 -6.26 -18.03
CA SER A 446 18.18 -5.28 -18.36
C SER A 446 18.09 -4.79 -19.81
N GLN A 447 17.76 -5.67 -20.76
CA GLN A 447 17.51 -5.30 -22.16
C GLN A 447 16.27 -4.41 -22.30
N ASN A 448 15.18 -4.71 -21.58
CA ASN A 448 13.98 -3.87 -21.57
C ASN A 448 14.28 -2.44 -21.08
N ILE A 449 15.12 -2.32 -20.05
CA ILE A 449 15.56 -1.02 -19.52
C ILE A 449 16.40 -0.26 -20.55
N GLU A 450 17.31 -0.96 -21.22
CA GLU A 450 18.14 -0.40 -22.29
C GLU A 450 17.29 0.07 -23.48
N GLU A 451 16.26 -0.68 -23.86
CA GLU A 451 15.30 -0.31 -24.90
C GLU A 451 14.47 0.94 -24.52
N MET A 452 14.03 1.04 -23.27
CA MET A 452 13.24 2.19 -22.80
C MET A 452 14.09 3.46 -22.61
N THR A 453 15.27 3.33 -22.01
CA THR A 453 16.05 4.48 -21.50
C THR A 453 17.33 4.75 -22.28
N GLY A 454 17.70 3.88 -23.20
CA GLY A 454 18.97 3.92 -23.95
C GLY A 454 20.21 3.56 -23.13
N LYS A 455 20.05 3.15 -21.86
CA LYS A 455 21.17 2.82 -20.96
C LYS A 455 20.90 1.50 -20.23
N LYS A 456 21.94 0.67 -20.10
CA LYS A 456 21.88 -0.54 -19.28
C LYS A 456 21.80 -0.19 -17.79
N PRO A 457 21.12 -1.02 -16.97
CA PRO A 457 21.10 -0.84 -15.52
C PRO A 457 22.51 -1.03 -14.93
N ASN A 458 22.77 -0.35 -13.81
CA ASN A 458 24.02 -0.49 -13.07
C ASN A 458 24.21 -1.95 -12.58
N ILE A 459 25.45 -2.42 -12.53
CA ILE A 459 25.86 -3.74 -12.03
C ILE A 459 25.30 -4.00 -10.63
N PHE A 460 25.21 -2.96 -9.80
CA PHE A 460 24.58 -3.05 -8.48
C PHE A 460 23.14 -3.61 -8.55
N PHE A 461 22.27 -3.04 -9.40
CA PHE A 461 20.89 -3.51 -9.54
C PHE A 461 20.83 -4.93 -10.11
N VAL A 462 21.70 -5.24 -11.08
CA VAL A 462 21.81 -6.57 -11.66
C VAL A 462 22.21 -7.61 -10.59
N ALA A 463 23.17 -7.30 -9.73
CA ALA A 463 23.56 -8.17 -8.62
C ALA A 463 22.43 -8.34 -7.61
N CYS A 464 21.71 -7.25 -7.29
CA CYS A 464 20.57 -7.27 -6.41
C CYS A 464 19.48 -8.22 -6.91
N TRP A 465 19.04 -8.05 -8.16
CA TRP A 465 18.00 -8.89 -8.75
C TRP A 465 18.45 -10.33 -8.94
N THR A 466 19.71 -10.57 -9.28
CA THR A 466 20.17 -11.94 -9.59
C THR A 466 20.29 -12.80 -8.35
N VAL A 467 20.80 -12.27 -7.24
CA VAL A 467 21.15 -13.05 -6.05
C VAL A 467 20.64 -12.42 -4.76
N ILE A 468 20.97 -11.15 -4.49
CA ILE A 468 20.81 -10.56 -3.15
C ILE A 468 19.33 -10.50 -2.75
N SER A 469 18.47 -9.91 -3.57
CA SER A 469 17.05 -9.76 -3.24
C SER A 469 16.31 -11.11 -3.15
N PRO A 470 16.45 -12.05 -4.10
CA PRO A 470 15.84 -13.38 -3.96
C PRO A 470 16.26 -14.13 -2.70
N VAL A 471 17.56 -14.12 -2.35
CA VAL A 471 18.08 -14.82 -1.18
C VAL A 471 17.57 -14.18 0.11
N ILE A 472 17.63 -12.85 0.23
CA ILE A 472 17.15 -12.17 1.43
C ILE A 472 15.64 -12.35 1.59
N VAL A 473 14.85 -12.25 0.51
CA VAL A 473 13.39 -12.47 0.57
C VAL A 473 13.07 -13.91 0.97
N LEU A 474 13.82 -14.90 0.48
CA LEU A 474 13.69 -16.29 0.93
C LEU A 474 14.00 -16.43 2.43
N ILE A 475 15.08 -15.82 2.91
CA ILE A 475 15.44 -15.83 4.34
C ILE A 475 14.31 -15.21 5.18
N ILE A 476 13.79 -14.05 4.78
CA ILE A 476 12.68 -13.37 5.47
C ILE A 476 11.44 -14.26 5.49
N LEU A 477 11.09 -14.90 4.36
CA LEU A 477 9.94 -15.80 4.29
C LEU A 477 10.10 -16.97 5.27
N VAL A 478 11.26 -17.63 5.28
CA VAL A 478 11.55 -18.74 6.20
C VAL A 478 11.44 -18.29 7.66
N PHE A 479 12.04 -17.15 8.03
CA PHE A 479 11.95 -16.65 9.40
C PHE A 479 10.53 -16.21 9.77
N THR A 480 9.75 -15.67 8.84
CA THR A 480 8.34 -15.31 9.06
C THR A 480 7.51 -16.54 9.40
N ILE A 481 7.78 -17.68 8.73
CA ILE A 481 7.12 -18.96 9.02
C ILE A 481 7.56 -19.51 10.39
N ILE A 482 8.87 -19.53 10.66
CA ILE A 482 9.42 -20.06 11.92
C ILE A 482 8.95 -19.25 13.14
N GLN A 483 8.91 -17.93 13.02
CA GLN A 483 8.56 -17.01 14.10
C GLN A 483 7.08 -16.62 14.07
N PHE A 484 6.24 -17.37 13.34
CA PHE A 484 4.82 -17.09 13.26
C PHE A 484 4.18 -17.09 14.65
N LYS A 485 3.55 -15.98 15.02
CA LYS A 485 2.74 -15.85 16.23
C LYS A 485 1.28 -15.64 15.82
N PRO A 486 0.32 -16.35 16.45
CA PRO A 486 -1.10 -16.08 16.22
C PRO A 486 -1.44 -14.62 16.49
N ALA A 487 -2.40 -14.10 15.73
CA ALA A 487 -2.91 -12.74 15.92
C ALA A 487 -3.38 -12.55 17.38
N ARG A 488 -3.11 -11.36 17.93
CA ARG A 488 -3.56 -10.89 19.24
C ARG A 488 -3.91 -9.42 19.14
N TYR A 489 -4.81 -8.97 19.99
CA TYR A 489 -5.16 -7.56 20.10
C TYR A 489 -5.07 -7.18 21.58
N GLU A 490 -4.15 -6.29 21.94
CA GLU A 490 -3.83 -6.00 23.34
C GLU A 490 -3.57 -7.29 24.14
N SER A 491 -4.34 -7.54 25.20
CA SER A 491 -4.33 -8.77 26.00
C SER A 491 -5.25 -9.88 25.47
N TYR A 492 -6.10 -9.59 24.48
CA TYR A 492 -7.06 -10.53 23.93
C TYR A 492 -6.38 -11.54 22.98
N VAL A 493 -6.64 -12.82 23.24
CA VAL A 493 -6.15 -13.95 22.43
C VAL A 493 -7.30 -14.49 21.59
N TYR A 494 -7.11 -14.50 20.27
CA TYR A 494 -8.15 -14.97 19.35
C TYR A 494 -8.42 -16.47 19.52
N PRO A 495 -9.69 -16.88 19.53
CA PRO A 495 -10.06 -18.29 19.60
C PRO A 495 -9.61 -19.05 18.33
N PRO A 496 -9.42 -20.38 18.40
CA PRO A 496 -8.90 -21.16 17.27
C PRO A 496 -9.72 -21.04 15.97
N TRP A 497 -11.04 -20.94 16.06
CA TRP A 497 -11.90 -20.78 14.88
C TRP A 497 -11.67 -19.42 14.19
N ALA A 498 -11.41 -18.35 14.95
CA ALA A 498 -11.11 -17.03 14.40
C ALA A 498 -9.74 -17.02 13.72
N GLN A 499 -8.76 -17.73 14.29
CA GLN A 499 -7.48 -17.95 13.63
C GLN A 499 -7.65 -18.73 12.31
N GLY A 500 -8.56 -19.72 12.28
CA GLY A 500 -8.95 -20.42 11.06
C GLY A 500 -9.51 -19.49 9.98
N ILE A 501 -10.36 -18.52 10.36
CA ILE A 501 -10.84 -17.47 9.43
C ILE A 501 -9.68 -16.60 8.93
N GLY A 502 -8.74 -16.23 9.79
CA GLY A 502 -7.52 -15.53 9.39
C GLY A 502 -6.73 -16.27 8.31
N TRP A 503 -6.57 -17.59 8.44
CA TRP A 503 -5.95 -18.43 7.41
C TRP A 503 -6.76 -18.51 6.12
N ILE A 504 -8.09 -18.53 6.19
CA ILE A 504 -8.95 -18.46 4.99
C ILE A 504 -8.72 -17.14 4.25
N ILE A 505 -8.63 -16.01 4.97
CA ILE A 505 -8.34 -14.70 4.39
C ILE A 505 -6.95 -14.68 3.74
N ALA A 506 -5.94 -15.23 4.42
CA ALA A 506 -4.59 -15.34 3.84
C ALA A 506 -4.62 -16.17 2.54
N MET A 507 -5.26 -17.34 2.58
CA MET A 507 -5.37 -18.24 1.43
C MET A 507 -6.20 -17.66 0.28
N ALA A 508 -7.20 -16.83 0.55
CA ALA A 508 -7.99 -16.15 -0.49
C ALA A 508 -7.13 -15.31 -1.43
N SER A 509 -5.97 -14.84 -0.96
CA SER A 509 -4.95 -14.16 -1.78
C SER A 509 -3.89 -15.11 -2.35
N ILE A 510 -3.34 -16.03 -1.56
CA ILE A 510 -2.20 -16.88 -1.97
C ILE A 510 -2.61 -17.99 -2.96
N ILE A 511 -3.85 -18.50 -2.88
CA ILE A 511 -4.30 -19.67 -3.66
C ILE A 511 -4.23 -19.45 -5.17
N TRP A 512 -4.27 -18.20 -5.64
CA TRP A 512 -4.17 -17.87 -7.05
C TRP A 512 -2.82 -18.25 -7.67
N ILE A 513 -1.75 -18.33 -6.88
CA ILE A 513 -0.42 -18.71 -7.34
C ILE A 513 -0.40 -20.16 -7.87
N PRO A 514 -0.73 -21.19 -7.05
CA PRO A 514 -0.79 -22.57 -7.54
C PRO A 514 -1.91 -22.78 -8.57
N LEU A 515 -3.08 -22.17 -8.40
CA LEU A 515 -4.17 -22.28 -9.38
C LEU A 515 -3.78 -21.73 -10.75
N GLY A 516 -3.06 -20.60 -10.77
CA GLY A 516 -2.52 -20.00 -12.00
C GLY A 516 -1.54 -20.93 -12.70
N ALA A 517 -0.65 -21.57 -11.95
CA ALA A 517 0.31 -22.54 -12.48
C ALA A 517 -0.38 -23.78 -13.08
N ILE A 518 -1.34 -24.37 -12.34
CA ILE A 518 -2.12 -25.53 -12.79
C ILE A 518 -2.91 -25.18 -14.06
N HIS A 519 -3.59 -24.04 -14.08
CA HIS A 519 -4.33 -23.58 -15.26
C HIS A 519 -3.39 -23.42 -16.47
N THR A 520 -2.22 -22.81 -16.30
CA THR A 520 -1.27 -22.62 -17.41
C THR A 520 -0.79 -23.96 -17.97
N LEU A 521 -0.48 -24.93 -17.10
CA LEU A 521 -0.07 -26.27 -17.51
C LEU A 521 -1.22 -27.08 -18.14
N TRP A 522 -2.47 -26.78 -17.80
CA TRP A 522 -3.62 -27.44 -18.41
C TRP A 522 -3.94 -26.91 -19.81
N VAL A 523 -3.84 -25.59 -20.01
CA VAL A 523 -4.17 -24.93 -21.30
C VAL A 523 -3.07 -25.11 -22.35
N LEU A 524 -1.80 -25.20 -21.94
CA LEU A 524 -0.71 -25.32 -22.90
C LEU A 524 -0.71 -26.70 -23.59
N PRO A 525 -0.67 -26.76 -24.94
CA PRO A 525 -0.58 -28.01 -25.66
C PRO A 525 0.86 -28.56 -25.67
N GLY A 526 0.98 -29.89 -25.61
CA GLY A 526 2.26 -30.62 -25.68
C GLY A 526 2.44 -31.67 -24.59
N SER A 527 3.63 -32.25 -24.52
CA SER A 527 4.08 -33.12 -23.41
C SER A 527 4.36 -32.29 -22.14
N PHE A 528 4.47 -32.93 -20.97
CA PHE A 528 4.70 -32.21 -19.70
C PHE A 528 5.95 -31.30 -19.74
N THR A 529 7.06 -31.80 -20.30
CA THR A 529 8.32 -31.05 -20.45
C THR A 529 8.17 -29.86 -21.39
N GLU A 530 7.47 -30.04 -22.51
CA GLU A 530 7.18 -28.95 -23.45
C GLU A 530 6.27 -27.89 -22.84
N ARG A 531 5.25 -28.31 -22.09
CA ARG A 531 4.35 -27.39 -21.37
C ARG A 531 5.09 -26.58 -20.34
N LEU A 532 5.99 -27.22 -19.59
CA LEU A 532 6.82 -26.52 -18.60
C LEU A 532 7.73 -25.49 -19.29
N HIS A 533 8.43 -25.88 -20.37
CA HIS A 533 9.28 -24.95 -21.11
C HIS A 533 8.48 -23.77 -21.71
N LYS A 534 7.31 -24.04 -22.31
CA LYS A 534 6.40 -23.00 -22.82
C LYS A 534 5.87 -22.10 -21.71
N SER A 535 5.61 -22.63 -20.52
CA SER A 535 5.06 -21.86 -19.39
C SER A 535 6.06 -20.86 -18.79
N ILE A 536 7.35 -21.09 -18.96
CA ILE A 536 8.44 -20.20 -18.50
C ILE A 536 8.84 -19.21 -19.61
N SER A 537 8.46 -19.51 -20.86
CA SER A 537 8.77 -18.66 -22.01
C SER A 537 7.86 -17.42 -22.03
N PRO A 538 8.42 -16.19 -22.11
CA PRO A 538 7.61 -14.99 -22.17
C PRO A 538 6.76 -14.94 -23.45
N PHE A 539 5.59 -14.29 -23.36
CA PHE A 539 4.60 -14.18 -24.44
C PHE A 539 4.06 -15.51 -25.00
N ALA A 540 4.29 -16.65 -24.33
CA ALA A 540 3.82 -17.94 -24.84
C ALA A 540 2.29 -18.06 -24.91
N LEU A 541 1.56 -17.33 -24.06
CA LEU A 541 0.10 -17.27 -24.09
C LEU A 541 -0.44 -16.47 -25.29
N ASP A 542 0.26 -15.41 -25.70
CA ASP A 542 -0.13 -14.58 -26.87
C ASP A 542 0.03 -15.36 -28.18
N LYS A 543 1.10 -16.17 -28.31
CA LYS A 543 1.34 -17.00 -29.52
C LYS A 543 0.27 -18.07 -29.76
N ASN A 544 -0.38 -18.55 -28.70
CA ASN A 544 -1.43 -19.57 -28.75
C ASN A 544 -2.85 -18.99 -28.68
N SER A 545 -3.02 -17.68 -28.53
CA SER A 545 -4.33 -17.00 -28.65
C SER A 545 -4.93 -17.09 -30.07
N LYS A 546 -4.22 -17.72 -31.03
CA LYS A 546 -4.81 -18.27 -32.26
C LYS A 546 -5.61 -19.55 -31.98
N SER A 547 -6.53 -19.51 -31.01
CA SER A 547 -7.50 -20.59 -30.78
C SER A 547 -8.64 -20.45 -31.80
N PRO A 548 -9.20 -21.55 -32.36
CA PRO A 548 -10.07 -21.53 -33.55
C PRO A 548 -11.35 -20.70 -33.42
N TYR A 549 -11.80 -20.42 -32.20
CA TYR A 549 -13.05 -19.70 -31.93
C TYR A 549 -13.10 -18.23 -32.40
N TYR A 550 -11.96 -17.62 -32.75
CA TYR A 550 -11.91 -16.26 -33.29
C TYR A 550 -11.73 -16.18 -34.81
N LEU A 551 -11.53 -17.31 -35.50
CA LEU A 551 -11.34 -17.33 -36.96
C LEU A 551 -12.66 -17.33 -37.75
N GLU A 552 -13.78 -17.75 -37.14
CA GLU A 552 -15.08 -17.76 -37.85
C GLU A 552 -15.67 -16.37 -38.12
N ARG A 553 -15.19 -15.31 -37.44
CA ARG A 553 -15.68 -13.95 -37.70
C ARG A 553 -14.91 -13.19 -38.79
N ASN A 554 -13.76 -13.69 -39.23
CA ASN A 554 -12.89 -13.03 -40.21
C ASN A 554 -12.83 -13.73 -41.58
N GLN A 555 -13.61 -14.79 -41.82
CA GLN A 555 -13.70 -15.44 -43.14
C GLN A 555 -14.72 -14.79 -44.10
N GLY A 556 -15.26 -13.62 -43.78
CA GLY A 556 -16.18 -12.88 -44.64
C GLY A 556 -15.55 -11.78 -45.51
N MET A 557 -14.24 -11.52 -45.45
CA MET A 557 -13.65 -10.39 -46.20
C MET A 557 -12.18 -10.60 -46.56
N HIS A 558 -11.90 -11.43 -47.57
CA HIS A 558 -10.77 -11.18 -48.49
C HIS A 558 -11.22 -10.04 -49.43
N SER A 559 -10.42 -9.05 -49.80
CA SER A 559 -9.09 -9.08 -50.40
C SER A 559 -8.39 -7.71 -50.29
N ASP A 560 -7.09 -7.66 -50.63
CA ASP A 560 -6.23 -6.49 -50.87
C ASP A 560 -5.29 -6.07 -49.72
N ILE A 561 -4.18 -6.81 -49.59
CA ILE A 561 -2.94 -6.33 -48.98
C ILE A 561 -1.95 -6.08 -50.12
N ALA A 562 -1.69 -4.80 -50.42
CA ALA A 562 -0.57 -4.38 -51.25
C ALA A 562 0.69 -4.16 -50.39
N VAL A 563 1.77 -4.82 -50.79
CA VAL A 563 3.12 -4.68 -50.24
C VAL A 563 3.67 -3.28 -50.58
N VAL A 564 4.07 -2.50 -49.58
CA VAL A 564 4.72 -1.20 -49.81
C VAL A 564 6.24 -1.38 -49.80
N THR A 565 6.79 -1.36 -51.01
CA THR A 565 8.22 -1.17 -51.31
C THR A 565 8.59 0.30 -51.10
N ILE A 566 9.75 0.55 -50.48
CA ILE A 566 10.32 1.88 -50.24
C ILE A 566 10.76 2.50 -51.57
N MET A 567 10.30 3.72 -51.87
CA MET A 567 10.84 4.60 -52.94
C MET A 567 10.93 6.07 -52.46
N PRO A 568 11.85 6.88 -53.02
CA PRO A 568 12.29 8.15 -52.43
C PRO A 568 11.35 9.32 -52.75
N LEU A 569 11.37 10.33 -51.88
CA LEU A 569 10.63 11.60 -51.96
C LEU A 569 10.93 12.41 -53.24
N PRO A 570 9.93 13.03 -53.90
CA PRO A 570 10.16 13.97 -54.98
C PRO A 570 10.28 15.42 -54.49
N GLU A 571 11.20 16.16 -55.12
CA GLU A 571 11.42 17.60 -54.98
C GLU A 571 10.19 18.43 -55.37
N LYS A 572 9.93 19.52 -54.62
CA LYS A 572 8.91 20.52 -54.94
C LYS A 572 9.44 21.54 -55.95
N SER A 573 8.67 21.81 -57.00
CA SER A 573 8.84 22.99 -57.87
C SER A 573 8.07 24.20 -57.31
N PRO A 574 8.52 25.44 -57.58
CA PRO A 574 8.00 26.65 -56.95
C PRO A 574 6.69 27.15 -57.59
N VAL A 575 5.85 27.74 -56.75
CA VAL A 575 4.54 28.33 -57.07
C VAL A 575 4.70 29.59 -57.93
N GLN A 576 4.02 29.63 -59.08
CA GLN A 576 3.74 30.88 -59.79
C GLN A 576 2.36 31.42 -59.35
N THR A 577 2.36 32.60 -58.75
CA THR A 577 1.18 33.45 -58.58
C THR A 577 0.85 34.18 -59.87
N ASN A 578 -0.43 34.26 -60.25
CA ASN A 578 -0.96 35.39 -61.01
C ASN A 578 -2.49 35.48 -60.88
N PHE A 579 -2.90 36.64 -60.36
CA PHE A 579 -4.23 37.29 -60.27
C PHE A 579 -5.35 36.63 -59.49
#